data_AF-A0A9W9ZI28-F1
#
_entry.id   AF-A0A9W9ZI28-F1
#
_cell.length_a   1.000
_cell.length_b   1.000
_cell.length_c   1.000
_cell.angle_alpha   90.00
_cell.angle_beta   90.00
_cell.angle_gamma   90.00
#
_symmetry.space_group_name_H-M   'P 1'
#
loop_
_entity.id
_entity.type
_entity.pdbx_description
1 polymer ?
#
loop_
_entity_poly.entity_id
_entity_poly.type
_entity_poly.pdbx_seq_one_letter_code
_entity_poly.pdbx_strand_id
1 'polypeptide(L)'
;MRNNTTEEDRVVVLTDSLSLVTRLKCGLVREHWVQTICNIKADYHTTYIPGHAGIWYNETADQLAGAAEPIGPIQLHPSDVRNRMKETVRENPPPRTTWWSLSRMESADIKFGHGANQRLRGKATRIITQRVLG
;
A
#
# COMPACT_ATOMS: atom_id res chain seq x y z
N MET A 1 9.18 32.52 9.49
CA MET A 1 8.39 31.49 10.21
C MET A 1 8.63 31.69 11.71
N ARG A 2 7.59 31.71 12.55
CA ARG A 2 7.77 31.68 14.01
C ARG A 2 8.31 30.30 14.37
N ASN A 3 9.45 30.22 15.05
CA ASN A 3 9.91 28.97 15.63
C ASN A 3 9.05 28.67 16.85
N ASN A 4 8.24 27.62 16.76
CA ASN A 4 7.36 27.18 17.84
C ASN A 4 8.07 26.25 18.84
N THR A 5 9.37 26.04 18.68
CA THR A 5 10.19 25.16 19.51
C THR A 5 11.38 25.91 20.09
N THR A 6 11.69 25.63 21.35
CA THR A 6 12.87 26.07 22.10
C THR A 6 13.87 24.91 22.23
N GLU A 7 15.08 25.21 22.71
CA GLU A 7 16.13 24.19 22.93
C GLU A 7 15.84 23.29 24.14
N GLU A 8 14.92 23.71 25.02
CA GLU A 8 14.49 22.96 26.20
C GLU A 8 13.40 21.92 25.87
N ASP A 9 12.74 22.08 24.72
CA ASP A 9 11.67 21.19 24.30
C ASP A 9 12.22 19.81 23.93
N ARG A 10 11.57 18.78 24.46
CA ARG A 10 11.82 17.38 24.11
C ARG A 10 10.62 16.81 23.36
N VAL A 11 10.82 16.43 22.11
CA VAL A 11 9.75 16.01 21.20
C VAL A 11 9.95 14.55 20.81
N VAL A 12 8.89 13.74 20.95
CA VAL A 12 8.87 12.38 20.41
C VAL A 12 7.94 12.35 19.21
N VAL A 13 8.49 12.01 18.05
CA VAL A 13 7.74 11.85 16.80
C VAL A 13 7.44 10.37 16.59
N LEU A 14 6.15 10.03 16.59
CA LEU A 14 5.68 8.68 16.31
C LEU A 14 5.20 8.60 14.86
N THR A 15 5.65 7.60 14.12
CA THR A 15 5.24 7.40 12.71
C THR A 15 5.28 5.93 12.33
N ASP A 16 4.37 5.53 11.45
CA ASP A 16 4.33 4.21 10.83
C ASP A 16 5.21 4.08 9.58
N SER A 17 5.87 5.16 9.16
CA SER A 17 6.81 5.11 8.04
C SER A 17 8.19 4.68 8.52
N LEU A 18 8.44 3.36 8.52
CA LEU A 18 9.77 2.81 8.82
C LEU A 18 10.86 3.39 7.91
N SER A 19 10.50 3.66 6.65
CA SER A 19 11.41 4.29 5.68
C SER A 19 11.82 5.70 6.09
N LEU A 20 10.91 6.48 6.69
CA LEU A 20 11.18 7.83 7.18
C LEU A 20 12.08 7.78 8.41
N VAL A 21 11.77 6.92 9.38
CA VAL A 21 12.57 6.72 10.59
C VAL A 21 14.01 6.34 10.22
N THR A 22 14.17 5.40 9.28
CA THR A 22 15.50 4.96 8.84
C THR A 22 16.28 6.08 8.17
N ARG A 23 15.63 6.87 7.30
CA ARG A 23 16.27 8.02 6.64
C ARG A 23 16.72 9.09 7.61
N LEU A 24 15.88 9.42 8.60
CA LEU A 24 16.21 10.40 9.64
C LEU A 24 17.39 9.92 10.50
N LYS A 25 17.37 8.65 10.94
CA LYS A 25 18.46 8.08 11.75
C LYS A 25 19.79 7.99 11.00
N CYS A 26 19.77 7.70 9.69
CA CYS A 26 20.97 7.59 8.87
C CYS A 26 21.42 8.93 8.25
N GLY A 27 20.72 10.05 8.53
CA GLY A 27 21.01 11.34 7.90
C GLY A 27 20.70 11.41 6.39
N LEU A 28 19.98 10.43 5.84
CA LEU A 28 19.61 10.33 4.42
C LEU A 28 18.29 11.07 4.14
N VAL A 29 18.23 12.33 4.56
CA VAL A 29 17.03 13.16 4.40
C VAL A 29 17.02 13.78 3.00
N ARG A 30 15.83 13.93 2.40
CA ARG A 30 15.67 14.65 1.13
C ARG A 30 16.04 16.12 1.31
N GLU A 31 16.69 16.71 0.31
CA GLU A 31 17.22 18.09 0.35
C GLU A 31 16.16 19.13 0.78
N HIS A 32 14.93 19.03 0.28
CA HIS A 32 13.84 19.96 0.64
C HIS A 32 13.39 19.87 2.11
N TRP A 33 13.71 18.78 2.82
CA TRP A 33 13.41 18.64 4.26
C TRP A 33 14.51 19.19 5.14
N VAL A 34 15.75 19.27 4.63
CA VAL A 34 16.92 19.68 5.42
C VAL A 34 16.68 21.05 6.02
N GLN A 35 16.21 22.00 5.23
CA GLN A 35 15.94 23.36 5.71
C GLN A 35 14.86 23.38 6.80
N THR A 36 13.81 22.57 6.67
CA THR A 36 12.75 22.47 7.68
C THR A 36 13.26 21.85 8.98
N ILE A 37 14.04 20.77 8.89
CA ILE A 37 14.58 20.08 10.05
C ILE A 37 15.61 20.96 10.78
N CYS A 38 16.48 21.66 10.05
CA CYS A 38 17.45 22.59 10.65
C CYS A 38 16.81 23.76 11.39
N ASN A 39 15.54 24.09 11.11
CA ASN A 39 14.81 25.12 11.84
C ASN A 39 14.25 24.63 13.19
N ILE A 40 14.20 23.31 13.40
CA ILE A 40 13.73 22.71 14.65
C ILE A 40 14.83 22.89 15.70
N LYS A 41 14.50 23.58 16.79
CA LYS A 41 15.43 23.81 17.92
C LYS A 41 15.30 22.75 19.02
N ALA A 42 14.17 22.07 19.08
CA ALA A 42 13.90 21.03 20.06
C ALA A 42 14.81 19.82 19.87
N ASP A 43 15.14 19.15 20.97
CA ASP A 43 15.68 17.79 20.92
C ASP A 43 14.55 16.83 20.56
N TYR A 44 14.65 16.18 19.40
CA TYR A 44 13.59 15.31 18.90
C TYR A 44 14.06 13.90 18.60
N HIS A 45 13.18 12.94 18.89
CA HIS A 45 13.41 11.53 18.62
C HIS A 45 12.27 10.94 17.80
N THR A 46 12.60 10.35 16.66
CA THR A 46 11.63 9.68 15.81
C THR A 46 11.61 8.17 16.07
N THR A 47 10.43 7.63 16.39
CA THR A 47 10.23 6.21 16.68
C THR A 47 9.17 5.63 15.75
N TYR A 48 9.45 4.42 15.27
CA TYR A 48 8.51 3.65 14.46
C TYR A 48 7.39 3.06 15.34
N ILE A 49 6.16 3.18 14.87
CA ILE A 49 4.99 2.47 15.41
C ILE A 49 4.31 1.66 14.31
N PRO A 50 3.69 0.52 14.60
CA PRO A 50 2.96 -0.23 13.58
C PRO A 50 1.72 0.54 13.11
N GLY A 51 1.54 0.66 11.79
CA GLY A 51 0.34 1.25 11.18
C GLY A 51 -0.88 0.35 11.34
N HIS A 52 -2.07 0.96 11.43
CA HIS A 52 -3.37 0.27 11.62
C HIS A 52 -3.42 -0.69 12.83
N ALA A 53 -2.65 -0.39 13.89
CA ALA A 53 -2.52 -1.23 15.08
C ALA A 53 -3.41 -0.78 16.26
N GLY A 54 -4.39 0.12 16.05
CA GLY A 54 -5.22 0.66 17.13
C GLY A 54 -4.60 1.86 17.87
N ILE A 55 -3.49 2.42 17.37
CA ILE A 55 -2.88 3.60 17.97
C ILE A 55 -3.66 4.83 17.52
N TRP A 56 -4.59 5.26 18.37
CA TRP A 56 -5.57 6.29 18.05
C TRP A 56 -4.99 7.55 17.40
N TYR A 57 -3.86 8.07 17.91
CA TYR A 57 -3.23 9.28 17.36
C TYR A 57 -2.68 9.08 15.94
N ASN A 58 -2.16 7.90 15.62
CA ASN A 58 -1.68 7.58 14.27
C ASN A 58 -2.86 7.41 13.31
N GLU A 59 -3.90 6.70 13.73
CA GLU A 59 -5.10 6.50 12.92
C GLU A 59 -5.80 7.83 12.62
N THR A 60 -5.80 8.75 13.59
CA THR A 60 -6.29 10.11 13.39
C THR A 60 -5.42 10.86 12.38
N ALA A 61 -4.08 10.71 12.46
CA ALA A 61 -3.17 11.31 11.48
C ALA A 61 -3.41 10.75 10.06
N ASP A 62 -3.64 9.44 9.93
CA ASP A 62 -3.96 8.80 8.64
C ASP A 62 -5.29 9.32 8.07
N GLN A 63 -6.32 9.48 8.91
CA GLN A 63 -7.60 10.05 8.50
C GLN A 63 -7.44 11.49 8.03
N LEU A 64 -6.69 12.32 8.78
CA LEU A 64 -6.42 13.71 8.41
C LEU A 64 -5.62 13.79 7.11
N ALA A 65 -4.62 12.92 6.92
CA ALA A 65 -3.84 12.86 5.69
C ALA A 65 -4.69 12.40 4.49
N GLY A 66 -5.60 11.46 4.70
CA GLY A 66 -6.54 10.99 3.67
C GLY A 66 -7.59 12.03 3.28
N ALA A 67 -7.98 12.91 4.22
CA ALA A 67 -8.93 13.99 3.98
C ALA A 67 -8.29 15.29 3.48
N ALA A 68 -6.97 15.42 3.55
CA ALA A 68 -6.27 16.62 3.16
C ALA A 68 -6.32 16.84 1.63
N GLU A 69 -6.71 18.06 1.22
CA GLU A 69 -6.59 18.45 -0.17
C GLU A 69 -5.11 18.58 -0.56
N PRO A 70 -4.69 17.93 -1.66
CA PRO A 70 -3.31 18.00 -2.10
C PRO A 70 -2.98 19.43 -2.56
N ILE A 71 -1.92 19.99 -1.98
CA ILE A 71 -1.42 21.31 -2.37
C ILE A 71 -0.58 21.14 -3.64
N GLY A 72 -1.14 21.55 -4.77
CA GLY A 72 -0.46 21.53 -6.07
C GLY A 72 -0.67 20.23 -6.88
N PRO A 73 0.06 20.07 -8.00
CA PRO A 73 -0.10 18.91 -8.86
C PRO A 73 0.40 17.63 -8.17
N ILE A 74 -0.50 16.67 -7.97
CA ILE A 74 -0.18 15.38 -7.37
C ILE A 74 0.74 14.60 -8.32
N GLN A 75 1.99 14.38 -7.91
CA GLN A 75 2.84 13.39 -8.56
C GLN A 75 2.57 12.02 -7.97
N LEU A 76 1.80 11.21 -8.69
CA LEU A 76 1.54 9.83 -8.32
C LEU A 76 2.75 8.96 -8.67
N HIS A 77 3.21 8.13 -7.72
CA HIS A 77 4.20 7.13 -8.03
C HIS A 77 3.57 6.01 -8.88
N PRO A 78 4.32 5.30 -9.75
CA PRO A 78 3.78 4.19 -10.54
C PRO A 78 3.12 3.08 -9.70
N SER A 79 3.49 2.93 -8.42
CA SER A 79 2.81 2.03 -7.49
C SER A 79 1.38 2.49 -7.18
N ASP A 80 1.18 3.79 -7.01
CA ASP A 80 -0.07 4.39 -6.56
C ASP A 80 -1.09 4.33 -7.69
N VAL A 81 -0.64 4.59 -8.92
CA VAL A 81 -1.44 4.39 -10.15
C VAL A 81 -1.89 2.93 -10.26
N ARG A 82 -0.98 1.98 -10.00
CA ARG A 82 -1.27 0.54 -10.10
C ARG A 82 -2.27 0.09 -9.03
N ASN A 83 -2.18 0.63 -7.82
CA ASN A 83 -3.11 0.33 -6.74
C ASN A 83 -4.49 0.91 -7.03
N ARG A 84 -4.57 2.17 -7.49
CA ARG A 84 -5.82 2.77 -7.95
C ARG A 84 -6.48 1.96 -9.06
N MET A 85 -5.72 1.52 -10.06
CA MET A 85 -6.25 0.67 -11.13
C MET A 85 -6.84 -0.65 -10.61
N LYS A 86 -6.18 -1.27 -9.62
CA LYS A 86 -6.71 -2.50 -8.98
C LYS A 86 -8.04 -2.24 -8.27
N GLU A 87 -8.16 -1.11 -7.57
CA GLU A 87 -9.39 -0.70 -6.88
C GLU A 87 -10.50 -0.44 -7.90
N THR A 88 -10.23 0.30 -8.98
CA THR A 88 -11.21 0.54 -10.06
C THR A 88 -11.70 -0.75 -10.70
N VAL A 89 -10.82 -1.73 -10.93
CA VAL A 89 -11.23 -3.04 -11.47
C VAL A 89 -12.06 -3.86 -10.48
N ARG A 90 -11.83 -3.68 -9.17
CA ARG A 90 -12.61 -4.35 -8.13
C ARG A 90 -14.01 -3.75 -8.00
N GLU A 91 -14.12 -2.43 -8.09
CA GLU A 91 -15.40 -1.71 -8.02
C GLU A 91 -16.22 -1.83 -9.30
N ASN A 92 -15.55 -1.85 -10.46
CA ASN A 92 -16.15 -2.00 -11.77
C ASN A 92 -15.55 -3.23 -12.49
N PRO A 93 -15.95 -4.45 -12.09
CA PRO A 93 -15.45 -5.64 -12.74
C PRO A 93 -15.84 -5.62 -14.23
N PRO A 94 -14.89 -5.88 -15.14
CA PRO A 94 -15.22 -5.93 -16.56
C PRO A 94 -16.27 -7.03 -16.81
N PRO A 95 -17.19 -6.82 -17.77
CA PRO A 95 -18.15 -7.85 -18.13
C PRO A 95 -17.41 -9.13 -18.51
N ARG A 96 -17.79 -10.25 -17.89
CA ARG A 96 -17.17 -11.56 -18.15
C ARG A 96 -17.46 -11.97 -19.60
N THR A 97 -16.51 -11.75 -20.50
CA THR A 97 -16.63 -12.03 -21.94
C THR A 97 -16.33 -13.48 -22.32
N THR A 98 -15.95 -14.35 -21.37
CA THR A 98 -15.58 -15.74 -21.65
C THR A 98 -16.68 -16.72 -21.24
N TRP A 99 -17.76 -16.74 -22.01
CA TRP A 99 -18.82 -17.76 -21.89
C TRP A 99 -18.31 -19.16 -22.30
N TRP A 100 -17.39 -19.23 -23.26
CA TRP A 100 -16.99 -20.50 -23.87
C TRP A 100 -16.22 -21.44 -22.94
N SER A 101 -15.37 -20.89 -22.06
CA SER A 101 -14.63 -21.67 -21.06
C SER A 101 -15.54 -22.18 -19.95
N LEU A 102 -16.55 -21.40 -19.55
CA LEU A 102 -17.56 -21.84 -18.56
C LEU A 102 -18.44 -22.95 -19.14
N SER A 103 -18.92 -22.80 -20.38
CA SER A 103 -19.70 -23.85 -21.05
C SER A 103 -18.91 -25.15 -21.23
N ARG A 104 -17.60 -25.09 -21.56
CA ARG A 104 -16.76 -26.29 -21.62
C ARG A 104 -16.56 -26.93 -20.25
N MET A 105 -16.40 -26.15 -19.18
CA MET A 105 -16.28 -26.67 -17.82
C MET A 105 -17.56 -27.35 -17.34
N GLU A 106 -18.74 -26.76 -17.63
CA GLU A 106 -20.04 -27.38 -17.35
C GLU A 106 -20.23 -28.67 -18.14
N SER A 107 -19.89 -28.69 -19.45
CA SER A 107 -19.96 -29.92 -20.26
C SER A 107 -19.02 -31.04 -19.80
N ALA A 108 -17.96 -30.70 -19.07
CA ALA A 108 -16.98 -31.63 -18.53
C ALA A 108 -17.22 -31.97 -17.04
N ASP A 109 -18.35 -31.55 -16.46
CA ASP A 109 -18.70 -31.68 -15.03
C ASP A 109 -17.59 -31.18 -14.07
N ILE A 110 -16.85 -30.16 -14.50
CA ILE A 110 -15.78 -29.57 -13.70
C ILE A 110 -16.38 -28.51 -12.77
N LYS A 111 -16.64 -28.92 -11.53
CA LYS A 111 -17.16 -28.04 -10.48
C LYS A 111 -16.14 -26.97 -10.06
N PHE A 112 -16.65 -25.83 -9.59
CA PHE A 112 -15.83 -24.77 -9.02
C PHE A 112 -15.02 -25.31 -7.82
N GLY A 113 -13.70 -25.08 -7.81
CA GLY A 113 -12.80 -25.60 -6.76
C GLY A 113 -12.21 -26.99 -7.01
N HIS A 114 -12.60 -27.69 -8.08
CA HIS A 114 -12.09 -29.05 -8.37
C HIS A 114 -10.56 -29.06 -8.56
N GLY A 115 -9.99 -28.04 -9.21
CA GLY A 115 -8.54 -27.87 -9.38
C GLY A 115 -7.79 -27.43 -8.11
N ALA A 116 -8.48 -26.82 -7.14
CA ALA A 116 -7.88 -26.44 -5.86
C ALA A 116 -7.78 -27.64 -4.90
N ASN A 117 -8.71 -28.59 -5.00
CA ASN A 117 -8.74 -29.83 -4.21
C ASN A 117 -7.86 -30.94 -4.80
N GLN A 118 -7.61 -30.92 -6.11
CA GLN A 118 -6.56 -31.76 -6.70
C GLN A 118 -5.21 -31.17 -6.30
N ARG A 119 -4.34 -31.95 -5.65
CA ARG A 119 -3.00 -31.57 -5.16
C ARG A 119 -1.99 -31.19 -6.26
N LEU A 120 -2.46 -30.77 -7.42
CA LEU A 120 -1.66 -30.31 -8.54
C LEU A 120 -1.47 -28.81 -8.38
N ARG A 121 -0.39 -28.41 -7.69
CA ARG A 121 0.09 -27.02 -7.70
C ARG A 121 1.17 -26.85 -8.77
N GLY A 122 1.12 -25.74 -9.51
CA GLY A 122 2.21 -25.29 -10.39
C GLY A 122 2.10 -25.77 -11.85
N LYS A 123 3.26 -25.98 -12.49
CA LYS A 123 3.38 -26.28 -13.95
C LYS A 123 2.51 -27.46 -14.40
N ALA A 124 2.32 -28.45 -13.52
CA ALA A 124 1.51 -29.63 -13.80
C ALA A 124 0.02 -29.31 -14.01
N THR A 125 -0.53 -28.34 -13.27
CA THR A 125 -1.92 -27.87 -13.43
C THR A 125 -2.10 -27.27 -14.81
N ARG A 126 -1.15 -26.45 -15.27
CA ARG A 126 -1.24 -25.79 -16.59
C ARG A 126 -1.31 -26.80 -17.73
N ILE A 127 -0.50 -27.86 -17.68
CA ILE A 127 -0.43 -28.88 -18.74
C ILE A 127 -1.71 -29.73 -18.76
N ILE A 128 -2.21 -30.14 -17.59
CA ILE A 128 -3.43 -30.96 -17.49
C ILE A 128 -4.66 -30.17 -17.94
N THR A 129 -4.81 -28.93 -17.45
CA THR A 129 -5.91 -28.05 -17.85
C THR A 129 -5.89 -27.78 -19.36
N GLN A 130 -4.70 -27.60 -19.95
CA GLN A 130 -4.55 -27.35 -21.39
C GLN A 130 -4.81 -28.60 -22.25
N ARG A 131 -4.54 -29.81 -21.72
CA ARG A 131 -4.81 -31.09 -22.41
C ARG A 131 -6.28 -31.52 -22.32
N VAL A 132 -6.99 -31.10 -21.28
CA VAL A 132 -8.41 -31.41 -21.07
C VAL A 132 -9.34 -30.37 -21.73
N LEU A 133 -8.92 -29.10 -21.81
CA LEU A 133 -9.74 -28.02 -22.34
C LEU A 133 -9.43 -27.59 -23.77
N GLY A 134 -8.25 -27.94 -24.32
CA GLY A 134 -7.92 -27.76 -25.74
C GLY A 134 -8.64 -28.78 -26.59
#